data_AF-A0A7X0GEU7-F1
#
_entry.id   AF-A0A7X0GEU7-F1
#
_cell.length_a   1.000
_cell.length_b   1.000
_cell.length_c   1.000
_cell.angle_alpha   90.00
_cell.angle_beta   90.00
_cell.angle_gamma   90.00
#
_symmetry.space_group_name_H-M   'P 1'
#
loop_
_entity.id
_entity.type
_entity.pdbx_description
1 polymer ?
#
loop_
_entity_poly.entity_id
_entity_poly.type
_entity_poly.pdbx_seq_one_letter_code
_entity_poly.pdbx_strand_id
1 'polypeptide(L)'
;MSTMPAASTERTTAVVIGAGMSGLAVASELSRYGVDAIVVDGLQVPGAPQPLNTGILQRCDAADAGLQERSEILRHLRNYAASHGLDVRNTTRAVRLDRLDDAALGSMVSGAAVSVSAGMDLTSAAMPHHQWAVHTANGVLLADHIVVTRCGQSQLRRMLAELGIAIGQNLVAAMRAIGMYLVGVGELATPTPKEVLRQAKVVGQAISAKVHPDSVHAALTGTFAAVPALV
;
A
#
# COMPACT_ATOMS: atom_id res chain seq x y z
N MET A 1 12.07 24.96 -27.14
CA MET A 1 11.49 25.33 -25.84
C MET A 1 10.58 24.19 -25.43
N SER A 2 11.06 23.28 -24.59
CA SER A 2 10.26 22.12 -24.16
C SER A 2 9.35 22.54 -23.02
N THR A 3 8.07 22.72 -23.31
CA THR A 3 7.02 22.83 -22.29
C THR A 3 6.98 21.53 -21.50
N MET A 4 7.50 21.55 -20.27
CA MET A 4 7.28 20.45 -19.32
C MET A 4 5.77 20.33 -19.09
N PRO A 5 5.15 19.14 -19.27
CA PRO A 5 3.76 18.96 -18.89
C PRO A 5 3.65 19.23 -17.38
N ALA A 6 2.70 20.08 -16.99
CA ALA A 6 2.38 20.33 -15.60
C ALA A 6 2.16 18.98 -14.92
N ALA A 7 2.96 18.68 -13.89
CA ALA A 7 2.85 17.43 -13.14
C ALA A 7 1.42 17.33 -12.59
N SER A 8 0.64 16.37 -13.10
CA SER A 8 -0.71 16.14 -12.61
C SER A 8 -0.60 15.60 -11.19
N THR A 9 -1.19 16.30 -10.23
CA THR A 9 -1.36 15.79 -8.87
C THR A 9 -2.73 15.15 -8.77
N GLU A 10 -2.75 13.87 -8.45
CA GLU A 10 -3.98 13.09 -8.32
C GLU A 10 -4.06 12.52 -6.91
N ARG A 11 -5.26 12.51 -6.33
CA ARG A 11 -5.48 12.05 -4.96
C ARG A 11 -6.30 10.76 -4.97
N THR A 12 -5.87 9.80 -4.18
CA THR A 12 -6.56 8.51 -3.97
C THR A 12 -6.41 8.09 -2.51
N THR A 13 -7.18 7.09 -2.07
CA THR A 13 -7.10 6.62 -0.69
C THR A 13 -5.88 5.72 -0.49
N ALA A 14 -5.60 4.83 -1.45
CA ALA A 14 -4.47 3.91 -1.40
C ALA A 14 -3.70 3.83 -2.72
N VAL A 15 -2.37 3.74 -2.64
CA VAL A 15 -1.54 3.37 -3.80
C VAL A 15 -0.91 2.00 -3.56
N VAL A 16 -1.06 1.10 -4.52
CA VAL A 16 -0.43 -0.22 -4.51
C VAL A 16 0.72 -0.24 -5.51
N ILE A 17 1.94 -0.49 -5.04
CA ILE A 17 3.13 -0.57 -5.89
C ILE A 17 3.35 -2.02 -6.31
N GLY A 18 3.17 -2.28 -7.60
CA GLY A 18 3.47 -3.53 -8.29
C GLY A 18 2.22 -4.24 -8.81
N ALA A 19 2.01 -4.25 -10.13
CA ALA A 19 0.88 -4.91 -10.80
C ALA A 19 1.03 -6.45 -10.96
N GLY A 20 1.75 -7.09 -10.03
CA GLY A 20 1.90 -8.56 -9.96
C GLY A 20 0.78 -9.23 -9.15
N MET A 21 0.96 -10.52 -8.84
CA MET A 21 -0.02 -11.29 -8.04
C MET A 21 -0.31 -10.60 -6.69
N SER A 22 0.73 -10.21 -5.95
CA SER A 22 0.58 -9.54 -4.65
C SER A 22 -0.19 -8.23 -4.72
N GLY A 23 0.13 -7.36 -5.68
CA GLY A 23 -0.55 -6.06 -5.78
C GLY A 23 -1.97 -6.16 -6.30
N LEU A 24 -2.23 -7.03 -7.29
CA LEU A 24 -3.61 -7.26 -7.74
C LEU A 24 -4.46 -7.97 -6.69
N ALA A 25 -3.88 -8.85 -5.87
CA ALA A 25 -4.59 -9.44 -4.73
C ALA A 25 -4.99 -8.38 -3.71
N VAL A 26 -4.08 -7.48 -3.35
CA VAL A 26 -4.37 -6.35 -2.46
C VAL A 26 -5.43 -5.43 -3.05
N ALA A 27 -5.28 -5.03 -4.30
CA ALA A 27 -6.23 -4.14 -4.98
C ALA A 27 -7.64 -4.76 -5.05
N SER A 28 -7.72 -6.07 -5.28
CA SER A 28 -8.99 -6.80 -5.27
C SER A 28 -9.63 -6.79 -3.89
N GLU A 29 -8.85 -6.97 -2.81
CA GLU A 29 -9.38 -6.88 -1.45
C GLU A 29 -9.81 -5.45 -1.09
N LEU A 30 -9.01 -4.44 -1.45
CA LEU A 30 -9.36 -3.02 -1.23
C LEU A 30 -10.68 -2.66 -1.93
N SER A 31 -10.85 -3.08 -3.19
CA SER A 31 -12.09 -2.89 -3.94
C SER A 31 -13.30 -3.55 -3.28
N ARG A 32 -13.14 -4.77 -2.73
CA ARG A 32 -14.22 -5.45 -1.98
C ARG A 32 -14.63 -4.70 -0.72
N TYR A 33 -13.70 -3.96 -0.12
CA TYR A 33 -13.97 -3.13 1.05
C TYR A 33 -14.38 -1.69 0.68
N GLY A 34 -14.56 -1.37 -0.60
CA GLY A 34 -14.94 -0.03 -1.05
C GLY A 34 -13.83 1.02 -0.92
N VAL A 35 -12.57 0.59 -0.84
CA VAL A 35 -11.42 1.50 -0.75
C VAL A 35 -10.87 1.79 -2.14
N ASP A 36 -10.90 3.06 -2.54
CA ASP A 36 -10.29 3.52 -3.79
C ASP A 36 -8.78 3.29 -3.80
N ALA A 37 -8.30 2.62 -4.85
CA ALA A 37 -6.89 2.30 -4.96
C ALA A 37 -6.39 2.40 -6.41
N ILE A 38 -5.20 2.99 -6.56
CA ILE A 38 -4.46 3.01 -7.82
C ILE A 38 -3.31 2.01 -7.74
N VAL A 39 -3.26 1.06 -8.66
CA VAL A 39 -2.15 0.11 -8.80
C VAL A 39 -1.17 0.66 -9.81
N VAL A 40 0.06 0.95 -9.38
CA VAL A 40 1.15 1.36 -10.25
C VAL A 40 2.11 0.19 -10.50
N ASP A 41 2.91 0.28 -11.55
CA ASP A 41 4.00 -0.66 -11.75
C ASP A 41 5.10 -0.48 -10.68
N GLY A 42 6.01 -1.46 -10.57
CA GLY A 42 6.98 -1.57 -9.49
C GLY A 42 7.85 -0.33 -9.25
N LEU A 43 8.42 -0.24 -8.04
CA LEU A 43 9.32 0.85 -7.63
C LEU A 43 10.70 0.71 -8.28
N GLN A 44 11.12 1.72 -9.06
CA GLN A 44 12.51 1.84 -9.49
C GLN A 44 13.33 2.47 -8.37
N VAL A 45 14.05 1.65 -7.61
CA VAL A 45 15.09 2.17 -6.70
C VAL A 45 16.40 2.31 -7.49
N PRO A 46 16.99 3.50 -7.60
CA PRO A 46 18.24 3.71 -8.34
C PRO A 46 19.35 2.76 -7.86
N GLY A 47 19.95 2.01 -8.79
CA GLY A 47 21.03 1.07 -8.51
C GLY A 47 20.60 -0.34 -8.08
N ALA A 48 19.31 -0.67 -8.07
CA ALA A 48 18.88 -2.05 -8.00
C ALA A 48 19.12 -2.74 -9.37
N PRO A 49 19.67 -3.97 -9.41
CA PRO A 49 19.69 -4.73 -10.65
C PRO A 49 18.25 -4.88 -11.13
N GLN A 50 18.02 -4.64 -12.43
CA GLN A 50 16.78 -5.03 -13.09
C GLN A 50 16.45 -6.47 -12.68
N PRO A 51 15.18 -6.86 -12.48
CA PRO A 51 14.87 -8.25 -12.20
C PRO A 51 15.35 -9.07 -13.40
N LEU A 52 16.53 -9.66 -13.26
CA LEU A 52 17.06 -10.63 -14.20
C LEU A 52 16.02 -11.73 -14.23
N ASN A 53 15.41 -11.89 -15.40
CA ASN A 53 14.51 -12.98 -15.67
C ASN A 53 15.34 -14.28 -15.66
N THR A 54 15.62 -14.83 -14.46
CA THR A 54 16.37 -16.09 -14.29
C THR A 54 15.52 -17.31 -14.62
N GLY A 55 14.49 -17.16 -15.45
CA GLY A 55 13.54 -18.21 -15.84
C GLY A 55 14.09 -19.31 -16.76
N ILE A 56 15.41 -19.42 -16.96
CA ILE A 56 15.99 -20.40 -17.91
C ILE A 56 16.64 -21.62 -17.22
N LEU A 57 16.79 -21.66 -15.89
CA LEU A 57 17.40 -22.83 -15.22
C LEU A 57 16.67 -23.23 -13.93
N GLN A 58 15.50 -23.85 -14.05
CA GLN A 58 14.94 -24.67 -12.97
C GLN A 58 13.88 -25.65 -13.52
N ARG A 59 14.34 -26.81 -13.98
CA ARG A 59 13.49 -27.95 -14.34
C ARG A 59 13.32 -28.81 -13.07
N CYS A 60 12.16 -28.75 -12.42
CA CYS A 60 11.75 -29.59 -11.29
C CYS A 60 10.23 -29.64 -11.28
N ASP A 61 9.62 -30.79 -11.60
CA ASP A 61 8.17 -30.94 -11.84
C ASP A 61 7.27 -30.51 -10.65
N ALA A 62 7.81 -30.42 -9.43
CA ALA A 62 7.10 -29.90 -8.24
C ALA A 62 7.05 -28.36 -8.18
N ALA A 63 8.00 -27.66 -8.81
CA ALA A 63 7.98 -26.20 -8.95
C ALA A 63 6.93 -25.75 -9.98
N ASP A 64 6.58 -26.61 -10.93
CA ASP A 64 5.61 -26.32 -11.98
C ASP A 64 4.19 -26.21 -11.44
N ALA A 65 3.78 -27.04 -10.47
CA ALA A 65 2.45 -26.96 -9.85
C ALA A 65 2.25 -25.63 -9.10
N GLY A 66 3.26 -25.17 -8.34
CA GLY A 66 3.20 -23.88 -7.64
C GLY A 66 3.26 -22.69 -8.59
N LEU A 67 3.98 -22.81 -9.70
CA LEU A 67 4.07 -21.78 -10.74
C LEU A 67 2.80 -21.72 -11.60
N GLN A 68 2.16 -22.86 -11.84
CA GLN A 68 0.85 -22.98 -12.47
C GLN A 68 -0.24 -22.38 -11.58
N GLU A 69 -0.34 -22.77 -10.31
CA GLU A 69 -1.28 -22.19 -9.33
C GLU A 69 -1.11 -20.66 -9.28
N ARG A 70 0.13 -20.18 -9.23
CA ARG A 70 0.46 -18.75 -9.28
C ARG A 70 -0.03 -18.07 -10.57
N SER A 71 0.13 -18.73 -11.71
CA SER A 71 -0.27 -18.18 -13.02
C SER A 71 -1.79 -18.14 -13.18
N GLU A 72 -2.48 -19.19 -12.70
CA GLU A 72 -3.94 -19.26 -12.66
C GLU A 72 -4.51 -18.18 -11.74
N ILE A 73 -3.99 -18.04 -10.52
CA ILE A 73 -4.39 -16.98 -9.59
C ILE A 73 -4.16 -15.61 -10.23
N LEU A 74 -3.00 -15.36 -10.83
CA LEU A 74 -2.72 -14.08 -11.49
C LEU A 74 -3.69 -13.80 -12.65
N ARG A 75 -4.04 -14.81 -13.43
CA ARG A 75 -5.06 -14.71 -14.48
C ARG A 75 -6.43 -14.33 -13.88
N HIS A 76 -6.85 -14.98 -12.80
CA HIS A 76 -8.10 -14.65 -12.11
C HIS A 76 -8.10 -13.23 -11.56
N LEU A 77 -7.00 -12.78 -10.96
CA LEU A 77 -6.86 -11.42 -10.44
C LEU A 77 -6.92 -10.37 -11.54
N ARG A 78 -6.31 -10.61 -12.71
CA ARG A 78 -6.42 -9.71 -13.87
C ARG A 78 -7.84 -9.63 -14.40
N ASN A 79 -8.53 -10.77 -14.49
CA ASN A 79 -9.93 -10.81 -14.91
C ASN A 79 -10.83 -10.05 -13.92
N TYR A 80 -10.60 -10.25 -12.62
CA TYR A 80 -11.31 -9.52 -11.58
C TYR A 80 -11.06 -8.01 -11.68
N ALA A 81 -9.81 -7.60 -11.89
CA ALA A 81 -9.44 -6.20 -12.04
C ALA A 81 -10.17 -5.54 -13.21
N ALA A 82 -10.21 -6.22 -14.36
CA ALA A 82 -10.92 -5.74 -15.55
C ALA A 82 -12.44 -5.69 -15.33
N SER A 83 -13.03 -6.70 -14.69
CA SER A 83 -14.48 -6.76 -14.49
C SER A 83 -15.01 -5.78 -13.45
N HIS A 84 -14.17 -5.37 -12.48
CA HIS A 84 -14.52 -4.42 -11.42
C HIS A 84 -13.96 -3.02 -11.67
N GLY A 85 -13.34 -2.77 -12.83
CA GLY A 85 -12.84 -1.45 -13.21
C GLY A 85 -11.72 -0.92 -12.28
N LEU A 86 -10.85 -1.80 -11.78
CA LEU A 86 -9.73 -1.37 -10.94
C LEU A 86 -8.77 -0.49 -11.75
N ASP A 87 -8.30 0.62 -11.16
CA ASP A 87 -7.31 1.49 -11.80
C ASP A 87 -5.91 0.83 -11.72
N VAL A 88 -5.52 0.17 -12.80
CA VAL A 88 -4.23 -0.52 -12.92
C VAL A 88 -3.38 0.12 -14.02
N ARG A 89 -2.35 0.87 -13.61
CA ARG A 89 -1.45 1.65 -14.46
C ARG A 89 -0.14 0.91 -14.74
N ASN A 90 -0.21 -0.14 -15.55
CA ASN A 90 0.94 -1.00 -15.88
C ASN A 90 2.13 -0.29 -16.55
N THR A 91 1.92 0.89 -17.13
CA THR A 91 2.98 1.71 -17.77
C THR A 91 3.51 2.82 -16.86
N THR A 92 2.88 3.05 -15.72
CA THR A 92 3.25 4.10 -14.77
C THR A 92 4.05 3.48 -13.63
N ARG A 93 5.36 3.74 -13.59
CA ARG A 93 6.23 3.27 -12.51
C ARG A 93 6.33 4.28 -11.38
N ALA A 94 6.36 3.79 -10.15
CA ALA A 94 6.79 4.58 -9.01
C ALA A 94 8.31 4.79 -9.08
N VAL A 95 8.74 6.04 -8.98
CA VAL A 95 10.15 6.45 -9.04
C VAL A 95 10.66 6.83 -7.67
N ARG A 96 9.85 7.57 -6.90
CA ARG A 96 10.22 8.07 -5.59
C ARG A 96 9.01 8.08 -4.65
N LEU A 97 9.30 7.90 -3.37
CA LEU A 97 8.33 7.92 -2.29
C LEU A 97 8.76 8.99 -1.29
N ASP A 98 7.88 9.95 -1.05
CA ASP A 98 8.05 10.96 -0.02
C ASP A 98 6.89 10.88 0.97
N ARG A 99 7.20 11.13 2.25
CA ARG A 99 6.19 11.24 3.30
C ARG A 99 5.92 12.72 3.55
N LEU A 100 4.66 13.10 3.44
CA LEU A 100 4.14 14.41 3.78
C LEU A 100 3.57 14.31 5.19
N ASP A 101 4.35 14.76 6.17
CA ASP A 101 3.86 14.92 7.53
C ASP A 101 3.27 16.32 7.67
N ASP A 102 2.03 16.44 8.13
CA ASP A 102 1.35 17.73 8.37
C ASP A 102 2.14 18.63 9.37
N ALA A 103 3.01 18.01 10.18
CA ALA A 103 3.94 18.72 11.06
C ALA A 103 5.00 19.56 10.32
N ALA A 104 5.29 19.29 9.04
CA ALA A 104 6.29 20.02 8.26
C ALA A 104 5.77 21.36 7.71
N LEU A 105 4.44 21.51 7.52
CA LEU A 105 3.82 22.78 7.11
C LEU A 105 3.74 23.80 8.26
N GLY A 106 3.87 23.35 9.52
CA GLY A 106 4.03 24.22 10.69
C GLY A 106 5.48 24.61 11.01
N SER A 107 6.47 24.00 10.36
CA SER A 107 7.90 24.12 10.68
C SER A 107 8.70 24.84 9.58
N MET A 108 8.11 25.84 8.91
CA MET A 108 8.85 26.80 8.09
C MET A 108 8.97 28.19 8.72
N VAL A 109 8.58 28.35 9.99
CA VAL A 109 8.97 29.50 10.81
C VAL A 109 9.69 28.99 12.07
N SER A 110 10.93 29.46 12.21
CA SER A 110 11.75 29.40 13.42
C SER A 110 12.49 28.08 13.67
N GLY A 111 13.78 28.09 13.34
CA GLY A 111 14.74 27.20 13.98
C GLY A 111 14.78 27.47 15.48
N ALA A 112 14.25 26.53 16.25
CA ALA A 112 14.54 26.36 17.67
C ALA A 112 14.11 24.95 18.06
N ALA A 113 14.99 24.21 18.74
CA ALA A 113 14.66 22.93 19.35
C ALA A 113 13.49 23.13 20.33
N VAL A 114 12.35 22.48 20.08
CA VAL A 114 11.20 22.52 20.98
C VAL A 114 11.16 21.24 21.80
N SER A 115 11.52 21.40 23.07
CA SER A 115 11.23 20.48 24.15
C SER A 115 9.72 20.24 24.26
N VAL A 116 9.33 18.98 24.28
CA VAL A 116 7.93 18.58 24.47
C VAL A 116 7.49 18.95 25.89
N SER A 117 6.63 19.96 26.01
CA SER A 117 5.92 20.27 27.25
C SER A 117 4.50 19.73 27.12
N ALA A 118 4.08 18.93 28.10
CA ALA A 118 2.75 18.37 28.20
C ALA A 118 1.69 19.48 28.33
N GLY A 119 0.62 19.37 27.55
CA GLY A 119 -0.58 20.19 27.67
C GLY A 119 -1.17 20.54 26.30
N MET A 120 -1.94 19.62 25.71
CA MET A 120 -2.81 19.98 24.58
C MET A 120 -4.23 19.48 24.84
N ASP A 121 -5.16 20.44 24.78
CA ASP A 121 -6.60 20.30 24.93
C ASP A 121 -7.21 19.25 24.00
N LEU A 122 -8.15 18.46 24.53
CA LEU A 122 -8.73 17.26 23.93
C LEU A 122 -9.98 17.52 23.05
N THR A 123 -10.14 18.69 22.44
CA THR A 123 -11.32 18.98 21.61
C THR A 123 -10.91 19.30 20.18
N SER A 124 -11.01 18.29 19.31
CA SER A 124 -10.59 18.26 17.90
C SER A 124 -9.10 17.98 17.67
N ALA A 125 -8.60 16.86 18.20
CA ALA A 125 -7.34 16.27 17.74
C ALA A 125 -7.53 15.77 16.30
N ALA A 126 -7.32 16.67 15.32
CA ALA A 126 -7.07 16.29 13.95
C ALA A 126 -5.90 15.30 13.99
N MET A 127 -6.19 14.03 13.74
CA MET A 127 -5.17 12.99 13.69
C MET A 127 -4.09 13.45 12.70
N PRO A 128 -2.79 13.31 13.00
CA PRO A 128 -1.76 13.64 12.04
C PRO A 128 -2.03 12.86 10.76
N HIS A 129 -2.46 13.55 9.71
CA HIS A 129 -2.72 12.96 8.41
C HIS A 129 -1.35 12.73 7.77
N HIS A 130 -0.87 11.50 7.87
CA HIS A 130 0.35 11.07 7.18
C HIS A 130 -0.05 10.78 5.74
N GLN A 131 0.37 11.65 4.82
CA GLN A 131 0.09 11.47 3.41
C GLN A 131 1.37 11.02 2.68
N TRP A 132 1.21 10.09 1.76
CA TRP A 132 2.27 9.59 0.90
C TRP A 132 2.20 10.28 -0.45
N ALA A 133 3.34 10.79 -0.92
CA ALA A 133 3.53 11.25 -2.27
C ALA A 133 4.29 10.18 -3.07
N VAL A 134 3.60 9.57 -4.04
CA VAL A 134 4.19 8.61 -4.98
C VAL A 134 4.51 9.35 -6.28
N HIS A 135 5.79 9.58 -6.51
CA HIS A 135 6.25 10.24 -7.73
C HIS A 135 6.31 9.23 -8.87
N THR A 136 5.70 9.59 -9.98
CA THR A 136 5.66 8.81 -11.21
C THR A 136 6.15 9.64 -12.38
N ALA A 137 6.37 9.02 -13.54
CA ALA A 137 6.73 9.75 -14.76
C ALA A 137 5.63 10.75 -15.21
N ASN A 138 4.38 10.54 -14.78
CA ASN A 138 3.21 11.30 -15.22
C ASN A 138 2.77 12.38 -14.20
N GLY A 139 3.42 12.44 -13.03
CA GLY A 139 3.03 13.32 -11.93
C GLY A 139 3.09 12.64 -10.57
N VAL A 140 2.34 13.17 -9.60
CA VAL A 140 2.38 12.73 -8.20
C VAL A 140 1.02 12.15 -7.80
N LEU A 141 1.02 10.95 -7.23
CA LEU A 141 -0.15 10.36 -6.59
C LEU A 141 -0.07 10.60 -5.09
N LEU A 142 -1.06 11.29 -4.53
CA LEU A 142 -1.22 11.52 -3.11
C LEU A 142 -2.15 10.46 -2.51
N ALA A 143 -1.72 9.77 -1.46
CA ALA A 143 -2.53 8.76 -0.79
C ALA A 143 -2.27 8.67 0.71
N ASP A 144 -3.30 8.29 1.47
CA ASP A 144 -3.19 8.10 2.92
C ASP A 144 -2.55 6.75 3.25
N HIS A 145 -2.65 5.79 2.33
CA HIS A 145 -2.11 4.45 2.47
C HIS A 145 -1.25 4.03 1.28
N ILE A 146 -0.15 3.35 1.56
CA ILE A 146 0.69 2.76 0.54
C ILE A 146 0.96 1.29 0.82
N VAL A 147 0.84 0.46 -0.22
CA VAL A 147 1.18 -0.96 -0.15
C VAL A 147 2.35 -1.24 -1.09
N VAL A 148 3.48 -1.64 -0.51
CA VAL A 148 4.67 -2.01 -1.27
C VAL A 148 4.70 -3.52 -1.46
N THR A 149 4.77 -3.97 -2.71
CA THR A 149 4.81 -5.39 -3.05
C THR A 149 6.15 -5.78 -3.67
N ARG A 150 6.56 -7.04 -3.44
CA ARG A 150 7.72 -7.66 -4.09
C ARG A 150 9.03 -6.85 -3.98
N CYS A 151 9.24 -6.13 -2.88
CA CYS A 151 10.53 -5.49 -2.62
C CYS A 151 11.50 -6.50 -2.00
N GLY A 152 12.73 -6.56 -2.53
CA GLY A 152 13.80 -7.31 -1.88
C GLY A 152 14.19 -6.65 -0.55
N GLN A 153 14.77 -7.41 0.38
CA GLN A 153 15.11 -6.86 1.70
C GLN A 153 16.07 -5.69 1.63
N SER A 154 17.10 -5.76 0.79
CA SER A 154 18.03 -4.66 0.58
C SER A 154 17.34 -3.42 0.03
N GLN A 155 16.32 -3.60 -0.82
CA GLN A 155 15.51 -2.51 -1.37
C GLN A 155 14.61 -1.88 -0.30
N LEU A 156 13.94 -2.72 0.50
CA LEU A 156 13.13 -2.27 1.63
C LEU A 156 13.99 -1.50 2.64
N ARG A 157 15.14 -2.04 3.04
CA ARG A 157 16.05 -1.40 3.99
C ARG A 157 16.56 -0.06 3.48
N ARG A 158 16.93 0.03 2.19
CA ARG A 158 17.34 1.29 1.56
C ARG A 158 16.19 2.29 1.55
N MET A 159 15.00 1.89 1.12
CA MET A 159 13.82 2.74 1.10
C MET A 159 13.45 3.26 2.50
N LEU A 160 13.48 2.39 3.53
CA LEU A 160 13.23 2.80 4.91
C LEU A 160 14.30 3.79 5.41
N ALA A 161 15.57 3.58 5.06
CA ALA A 161 16.65 4.51 5.39
C ALA A 161 16.49 5.87 4.69
N GLU A 162 16.09 5.88 3.42
CA GLU A 162 15.79 7.11 2.66
C GLU A 162 14.61 7.88 3.27
N LEU A 163 13.62 7.17 3.82
CA LEU A 163 12.49 7.77 4.54
C LEU A 163 12.83 8.17 5.98
N GLY A 164 14.06 7.95 6.46
CA GLY A 164 14.47 8.24 7.83
C GLY A 164 13.81 7.34 8.89
N ILE A 165 13.28 6.18 8.50
CA ILE A 165 12.61 5.23 9.40
C ILE A 165 13.66 4.30 9.99
N ALA A 166 13.92 4.45 11.30
CA ALA A 166 14.82 3.57 12.03
C ALA A 166 14.22 2.15 12.14
N ILE A 167 15.00 1.14 11.77
CA ILE A 167 14.62 -0.28 11.90
C ILE A 167 14.77 -0.67 13.38
N GLY A 168 13.68 -0.57 14.13
CA GLY A 168 13.61 -0.94 15.54
C GLY A 168 12.76 -2.19 15.81
N GLN A 169 12.54 -2.48 17.09
CA GLN A 169 11.54 -3.46 17.50
C GLN A 169 10.15 -3.01 17.01
N ASN A 170 9.35 -3.94 16.48
CA ASN A 170 8.01 -3.70 15.94
C ASN A 170 7.94 -2.82 14.67
N LEU A 171 8.91 -2.92 13.76
CA LEU A 171 8.91 -2.24 12.45
C LEU A 171 7.56 -2.32 11.72
N VAL A 172 6.93 -3.50 11.68
CA VAL A 172 5.64 -3.68 10.99
C VAL A 172 4.52 -2.84 11.60
N ALA A 173 4.49 -2.70 12.94
CA ALA A 173 3.51 -1.87 13.63
C ALA A 173 3.79 -0.38 13.38
N ALA A 174 5.06 0.03 13.39
CA ALA A 174 5.47 1.40 13.08
C ALA A 174 5.11 1.77 11.63
N MET A 175 5.39 0.89 10.66
CA MET A 175 5.00 1.06 9.26
C MET A 175 3.48 1.15 9.10
N ARG A 176 2.74 0.28 9.78
CA ARG A 176 1.27 0.34 9.77
C ARG A 176 0.77 1.64 10.39
N ALA A 177 1.39 2.17 11.45
CA ALA A 177 0.99 3.44 12.06
C ALA A 177 1.08 4.60 11.06
N ILE A 178 2.13 4.63 10.23
CA ILE A 178 2.33 5.65 9.20
C ILE A 178 1.62 5.36 7.86
N GLY A 179 0.77 4.34 7.80
CA GLY A 179 0.00 4.01 6.58
C GLY A 179 0.77 3.21 5.51
N MET A 180 1.93 2.62 5.85
CA MET A 180 2.70 1.76 4.95
C MET A 180 2.50 0.28 5.26
N TYR A 181 2.23 -0.52 4.23
CA TYR A 181 1.97 -1.94 4.33
C TYR A 181 2.86 -2.74 3.37
N LEU A 182 3.25 -3.95 3.77
CA LEU A 182 4.09 -4.85 2.98
C LEU A 182 3.34 -6.13 2.64
N VAL A 183 3.41 -6.56 1.38
CA VAL A 183 2.84 -7.85 0.93
C VAL A 183 3.82 -8.58 0.03
N GLY A 184 4.06 -9.85 0.34
CA GLY A 184 4.99 -10.69 -0.41
C GLY A 184 6.47 -10.31 -0.22
N VAL A 185 6.84 -9.83 0.98
CA VAL A 185 8.20 -9.44 1.37
C VAL A 185 8.69 -10.37 2.49
N GLY A 186 9.87 -11.00 2.35
CA GLY A 186 10.38 -11.98 3.34
C GLY A 186 11.86 -12.38 3.12
N GLU A 187 12.48 -12.98 4.16
CA GLU A 187 13.94 -13.18 4.28
C GLU A 187 14.58 -14.13 3.27
N LEU A 188 14.04 -15.32 2.95
CA LEU A 188 14.84 -16.29 2.16
C LEU A 188 14.06 -17.29 1.28
N ALA A 189 12.72 -17.25 1.26
CA ALA A 189 11.90 -18.10 0.39
C ALA A 189 10.83 -17.25 -0.31
N THR A 190 10.64 -17.47 -1.61
CA THR A 190 9.52 -16.87 -2.34
C THR A 190 8.20 -17.25 -1.65
N PRO A 191 7.39 -16.27 -1.19
CA PRO A 191 6.18 -16.57 -0.44
C PRO A 191 5.22 -17.40 -1.29
N THR A 192 4.55 -18.36 -0.66
CA THR A 192 3.57 -19.20 -1.35
C THR A 192 2.38 -18.36 -1.81
N PRO A 193 1.68 -18.74 -2.89
CA PRO A 193 0.51 -17.99 -3.36
C PRO A 193 -0.54 -17.80 -2.26
N LYS A 194 -0.78 -18.85 -1.45
CA LYS A 194 -1.72 -18.80 -0.33
C LYS A 194 -1.33 -17.77 0.73
N GLU A 195 -0.05 -17.68 1.08
CA GLU A 195 0.43 -16.69 2.05
C GLU A 195 0.29 -15.27 1.50
N VAL A 196 0.57 -15.05 0.22
CA VAL A 196 0.35 -13.74 -0.44
C VAL A 196 -1.13 -13.34 -0.38
N LEU A 197 -2.05 -14.25 -0.67
CA LEU A 197 -3.48 -13.98 -0.59
C LEU A 197 -3.94 -13.71 0.85
N ARG A 198 -3.41 -14.45 1.83
CA ARG A 198 -3.67 -14.22 3.26
C ARG A 198 -3.19 -12.83 3.69
N GLN A 199 -1.97 -12.45 3.31
CA GLN A 199 -1.41 -11.12 3.59
C GLN A 199 -2.23 -10.02 2.93
N ALA A 200 -2.64 -10.19 1.67
CA ALA A 200 -3.47 -9.23 0.96
C ALA A 200 -4.80 -9.00 1.69
N LYS A 201 -5.46 -10.07 2.16
CA LYS A 201 -6.70 -9.97 2.94
C LYS A 201 -6.51 -9.21 4.25
N VAL A 202 -5.47 -9.54 5.00
CA VAL A 202 -5.14 -8.85 6.26
C VAL A 202 -4.83 -7.37 6.04
N VAL A 203 -4.11 -7.03 4.97
CA VAL A 203 -3.80 -5.64 4.61
C VAL A 203 -5.05 -4.88 4.18
N GLY A 204 -5.87 -5.47 3.31
CA GLY A 204 -7.14 -4.88 2.88
C GLY A 204 -8.07 -4.57 4.05
N GLN A 205 -8.22 -5.50 4.99
CA GLN A 205 -8.97 -5.30 6.23
C GLN A 205 -8.39 -4.19 7.11
N ALA A 206 -7.07 -4.17 7.29
CA ALA A 206 -6.41 -3.17 8.12
C ALA A 206 -6.47 -1.75 7.53
N ILE A 207 -6.53 -1.63 6.20
CA ILE A 207 -6.74 -0.35 5.51
C ILE A 207 -8.21 0.06 5.61
N SER A 208 -9.14 -0.85 5.28
CA SER A 208 -10.57 -0.61 5.37
C SER A 208 -11.01 -0.14 6.76
N ALA A 209 -10.49 -0.76 7.83
CA ALA A 209 -10.78 -0.36 9.21
C ALA A 209 -10.34 1.08 9.55
N LYS A 210 -9.36 1.63 8.83
CA LYS A 210 -8.91 3.02 8.99
C LYS A 210 -9.68 3.99 8.11
N VAL A 211 -10.03 3.59 6.89
CA VAL A 211 -10.76 4.41 5.93
C VAL A 211 -12.24 4.53 6.35
N HIS A 212 -12.81 3.46 6.88
CA HIS A 212 -14.21 3.39 7.31
C HIS A 212 -14.30 2.94 8.79
N PRO A 213 -13.93 3.81 9.75
CA PRO A 213 -13.96 3.47 11.18
C PRO A 213 -15.38 3.17 11.69
N ASP A 214 -16.40 3.85 11.14
CA ASP A 214 -17.79 3.72 11.59
C ASP A 214 -18.44 2.38 11.20
N SER A 215 -18.01 1.75 10.11
CA SER A 215 -18.49 0.41 9.72
C SER A 215 -18.06 -0.68 10.70
N VAL A 216 -16.96 -0.48 11.43
CA VAL A 216 -16.53 -1.42 12.49
C VAL A 216 -17.43 -1.27 13.73
N HIS A 217 -17.86 -0.05 14.05
CA HIS A 217 -18.80 0.21 15.12
C HIS A 217 -20.22 -0.28 14.78
N ALA A 218 -20.69 -0.06 13.55
CA ALA A 218 -21.99 -0.54 13.10
C ALA A 218 -22.12 -2.08 13.12
N ALA A 219 -21.03 -2.81 12.85
CA ALA A 219 -21.02 -4.28 12.96
C ALA A 219 -21.08 -4.80 14.42
N LEU A 220 -20.66 -3.98 15.39
CA LEU A 220 -20.73 -4.30 16.82
C LEU A 220 -22.04 -3.80 17.48
N THR A 221 -22.70 -2.79 16.92
CA THR A 221 -24.04 -2.35 17.30
C THR A 221 -25.09 -2.88 16.31
N GLY A 222 -25.10 -4.21 16.11
CA GLY A 222 -26.18 -4.90 15.44
C GLY A 222 -27.48 -4.80 16.23
N THR A 223 -28.12 -3.63 16.22
CA THR A 223 -29.52 -3.47 16.59
C THR A 223 -30.34 -4.20 15.54
N PHE A 224 -30.72 -5.44 15.85
CA PHE A 224 -31.82 -6.10 15.15
C PHE A 224 -33.06 -5.22 15.32
N ALA A 225 -33.43 -4.50 14.27
CA ALA A 225 -34.76 -3.91 14.19
C ALA A 225 -35.77 -5.07 14.10
N ALA A 226 -36.38 -5.41 15.24
CA ALA A 226 -37.51 -6.31 15.28
C ALA A 226 -38.66 -5.68 14.48
N VAL A 227 -39.05 -6.31 13.38
CA VAL A 227 -40.26 -5.95 12.62
C VAL A 227 -41.48 -6.35 13.45
N PRO A 228 -42.38 -5.43 13.85
CA PRO A 228 -43.63 -5.85 14.46
C PRO A 228 -44.55 -6.40 13.36
N ALA A 229 -44.90 -7.67 13.48
CA ALA A 229 -46.00 -8.26 12.71
C ALA A 229 -47.31 -7.67 13.24
N LEU A 230 -48.02 -6.93 12.38
CA LEU A 230 -49.39 -6.50 12.66
C LEU A 230 -50.35 -7.49 12.01
N VAL A 231 -51.19 -8.08 12.88
CA VAL A 231 -52.42 -8.83 12.60
C VAL A 231 -53.55 -7.85 12.33
#